data_AF-A0A524GE43-F1
#
_entry.id   AF-A0A524GE43-F1
#
_cell.length_a   1.000
_cell.length_b   1.000
_cell.length_c   1.000
_cell.angle_alpha   90.00
_cell.angle_beta   90.00
_cell.angle_gamma   90.00
#
_symmetry.space_group_name_H-M   'P 1'
#
loop_
_entity.id
_entity.type
_entity.pdbx_description
1 polymer ?
#
loop_
_entity_poly.entity_id
_entity_poly.type
_entity_poly.pdbx_seq_one_letter_code
_entity_poly.pdbx_strand_id
1 'polypeptide(L)'
;MQELERLLNDSDVEVRREAVERLKGKPDKALIALLLKSMEDPSWRVRNTATDILIEEYEVEGYIHGLISLLYLEDNAGARNSSIDTLTRLQKKANPS
;
A
#
# COMPACT_ATOMS: atom_id res chain seq x y z
N MET A 1 13.30 11.13 -5.80
CA MET A 1 12.71 9.89 -6.33
C MET A 1 13.72 8.74 -6.30
N GLN A 2 14.86 8.83 -6.99
CA GLN A 2 15.83 7.73 -7.10
C GLN A 2 16.32 7.13 -5.75
N GLU A 3 16.60 7.97 -4.75
CA GLU A 3 16.99 7.49 -3.42
C GLU A 3 15.84 6.76 -2.69
N LEU A 4 14.62 7.27 -2.81
CA LEU A 4 13.44 6.65 -2.19
C LEU A 4 13.15 5.28 -2.83
N GLU A 5 13.25 5.17 -4.15
CA GLU A 5 13.12 3.90 -4.87
C GLU A 5 14.20 2.90 -4.44
N ARG A 6 15.44 3.35 -4.21
CA ARG A 6 16.49 2.49 -3.66
C ARG A 6 16.11 1.95 -2.28
N LEU A 7 15.63 2.81 -1.38
CA LEU A 7 15.23 2.42 -0.02
C LEU A 7 14.01 1.48 -0.02
N LEU A 8 13.05 1.69 -0.94
CA LEU A 8 11.89 0.81 -1.11
C LEU A 8 12.26 -0.60 -1.59
N ASN A 9 13.46 -0.80 -2.13
CA ASN A 9 13.97 -2.09 -2.60
C ASN A 9 15.16 -2.60 -1.77
N ASP A 10 15.39 -2.02 -0.58
CA ASP A 10 16.49 -2.44 0.29
C ASP A 10 16.31 -3.88 0.77
N SER A 11 17.42 -4.59 0.98
CA SER A 11 17.41 -5.94 1.55
C SER A 11 16.80 -5.99 2.96
N ASP A 12 16.97 -4.92 3.75
CA ASP A 12 16.43 -4.83 5.10
C ASP A 12 14.95 -4.44 5.08
N VAL A 13 14.13 -5.28 5.73
CA VAL A 13 12.68 -5.08 5.86
C VAL A 13 12.32 -3.78 6.58
N GLU A 14 13.09 -3.37 7.59
CA GLU A 14 12.79 -2.16 8.34
C GLU A 14 13.17 -0.91 7.54
N VAL A 15 14.23 -0.97 6.73
CA VAL A 15 14.56 0.12 5.79
C VAL A 15 13.45 0.30 4.76
N ARG A 16 12.94 -0.79 4.17
CA ARG A 16 11.80 -0.72 3.25
C ARG A 16 10.56 -0.15 3.93
N ARG A 17 10.22 -0.62 5.13
CA ARG A 17 9.07 -0.13 5.89
C ARG A 17 9.19 1.37 6.19
N GLU A 18 10.35 1.83 6.63
CA GLU A 18 10.62 3.25 6.86
C GLU A 18 10.56 4.07 5.56
N ALA A 19 10.95 3.50 4.43
CA ALA A 19 10.80 4.15 3.13
C ALA A 19 9.32 4.34 2.76
N VAL A 20 8.47 3.34 3.05
CA VAL A 20 7.01 3.44 2.85
C VAL A 20 6.39 4.52 3.74
N GLU A 21 6.83 4.67 4.99
CA GLU A 21 6.38 5.76 5.88
C GLU A 21 6.65 7.16 5.31
N ARG A 22 7.70 7.32 4.49
CA ARG A 22 8.01 8.59 3.82
C ARG A 22 7.04 8.93 2.68
N LEU A 23 6.20 7.98 2.28
CA LEU A 23 5.15 8.18 1.27
C LEU A 23 3.86 8.78 1.87
N LYS A 24 3.84 9.11 3.17
CA LYS A 24 2.74 9.87 3.78
C LYS A 24 2.60 11.25 3.15
N GLY A 25 1.36 11.71 2.98
CA GLY A 25 1.06 13.08 2.59
C GLY A 25 0.42 13.20 1.22
N LYS A 26 0.55 14.41 0.64
CA LYS A 26 -0.33 15.02 -0.38
C LYS A 26 -0.78 14.10 -1.52
N PRO A 27 -1.97 14.39 -2.11
CA PRO A 27 -2.51 13.63 -3.23
C PRO A 27 -1.61 13.71 -4.48
N ASP A 28 -0.71 12.74 -4.59
CA ASP A 28 0.18 12.52 -5.73
C ASP A 28 0.02 11.10 -6.23
N LYS A 29 -0.35 10.97 -7.50
CA LYS A 29 -0.54 9.67 -8.17
C LYS A 29 0.74 8.82 -8.17
N ALA A 30 1.91 9.44 -8.19
CA ALA A 30 3.18 8.73 -8.13
C ALA A 30 3.38 8.07 -6.76
N LEU A 31 3.02 8.75 -5.67
CA LEU A 31 3.12 8.19 -4.32
C LEU A 31 2.10 7.07 -4.11
N ILE A 32 0.87 7.22 -4.62
CA ILE A 32 -0.13 6.16 -4.62
C ILE A 32 0.38 4.92 -5.37
N ALA A 33 1.00 5.08 -6.53
CA ALA A 33 1.56 3.96 -7.28
C ALA A 33 2.67 3.23 -6.50
N LEU A 34 3.53 3.98 -5.79
CA LEU A 34 4.55 3.40 -4.92
C LEU A 34 3.92 2.64 -3.73
N LEU A 35 2.89 3.19 -3.10
CA LEU A 35 2.16 2.53 -2.01
C LEU A 35 1.50 1.23 -2.47
N LEU A 36 0.83 1.24 -3.63
CA LEU A 36 0.25 0.04 -4.23
C LEU A 36 1.34 -1.00 -4.54
N LYS A 37 2.50 -0.57 -5.02
CA LYS A 37 3.64 -1.47 -5.22
C LYS A 37 4.16 -2.06 -3.90
N SER A 38 4.20 -1.27 -2.83
CA SER A 38 4.59 -1.72 -1.49
C SER A 38 3.60 -2.74 -0.89
N MET A 39 2.35 -2.77 -1.34
CA MET A 39 1.40 -3.83 -0.99
C MET A 39 1.75 -5.19 -1.62
N GLU A 40 2.70 -5.25 -2.55
CA GLU A 40 3.24 -6.50 -3.10
C GLU A 40 4.47 -7.02 -2.34
N ASP A 41 4.98 -6.28 -1.35
CA ASP A 41 6.21 -6.65 -0.63
C ASP A 41 6.10 -8.04 0.03
N PRO A 42 7.16 -8.88 0.02
CA PRO A 42 7.15 -10.17 0.70
C PRO A 42 6.87 -10.06 2.21
N SER A 43 7.29 -8.96 2.85
CA SER A 43 7.05 -8.72 4.27
C SER A 43 5.67 -8.17 4.55
N TRP A 44 4.95 -8.85 5.45
CA TRP A 44 3.66 -8.36 5.95
C TRP A 44 3.77 -6.97 6.61
N ARG A 45 4.89 -6.65 7.28
CA ARG A 45 5.07 -5.35 7.95
C ARG A 45 5.04 -4.19 6.94
N VAL A 46 5.70 -4.38 5.79
CA VAL A 46 5.74 -3.37 4.72
C VAL A 46 4.35 -3.22 4.07
N ARG A 47 3.69 -4.33 3.77
CA ARG A 47 2.33 -4.30 3.20
C ARG A 47 1.33 -3.62 4.14
N ASN A 48 1.37 -3.94 5.43
CA ASN A 48 0.48 -3.33 6.42
C ASN A 48 0.69 -1.82 6.52
N THR A 49 1.95 -1.37 6.57
CA THR A 49 2.26 0.07 6.55
C THR A 49 1.71 0.76 5.31
N ALA A 50 1.83 0.17 4.12
CA ALA A 50 1.27 0.73 2.90
C ALA A 50 -0.26 0.82 2.93
N THR A 51 -0.94 -0.22 3.42
CA THR A 51 -2.40 -0.24 3.62
C THR A 51 -2.85 0.87 4.58
N ASP A 52 -2.19 1.02 5.73
CA ASP A 52 -2.53 2.05 6.72
C ASP A 52 -2.42 3.45 6.12
N ILE A 53 -1.32 3.73 5.43
CA ILE A 53 -1.09 5.03 4.79
C ILE A 53 -2.14 5.32 3.72
N LEU A 54 -2.50 4.35 2.86
CA LEU A 54 -3.56 4.57 1.85
C LEU A 54 -4.91 4.93 2.48
N ILE A 55 -5.29 4.28 3.59
CA ILE A 55 -6.57 4.51 4.26
C ILE A 55 -6.61 5.84 5.03
N GLU A 56 -5.47 6.26 5.59
CA GLU A 56 -5.35 7.42 6.46
C GLU A 56 -5.05 8.72 5.71
N GLU A 57 -4.23 8.66 4.66
CA GLU A 57 -3.64 9.85 4.02
C GLU A 57 -4.17 10.13 2.61
N TYR A 58 -4.86 9.18 1.98
CA TYR A 58 -5.27 9.28 0.57
C TYR A 58 -6.77 9.05 0.36
N GLU A 59 -7.34 9.75 -0.63
CA GLU A 59 -8.72 9.56 -1.08
C GLU A 59 -8.88 8.23 -1.83
N VAL A 60 -9.97 7.52 -1.54
CA VAL A 60 -10.22 6.15 -2.03
C VAL A 60 -10.25 6.08 -3.56
N GLU A 61 -10.79 7.10 -4.22
CA GLU A 61 -10.86 7.22 -5.68
C GLU A 61 -9.47 7.15 -6.32
N GLY A 62 -8.43 7.58 -5.60
CA GLY A 62 -7.05 7.58 -6.06
C GLY A 62 -6.44 6.18 -6.21
N TYR A 63 -6.90 5.20 -5.43
CA TYR A 63 -6.24 3.88 -5.36
C TYR A 63 -7.19 2.68 -5.48
N ILE A 64 -8.51 2.86 -5.53
CA ILE A 64 -9.48 1.76 -5.59
C ILE A 64 -9.25 0.81 -6.79
N HIS A 65 -8.91 1.35 -7.96
CA HIS A 65 -8.59 0.53 -9.14
C HIS A 65 -7.30 -0.28 -8.96
N GLY A 66 -6.34 0.28 -8.22
CA GLY A 66 -5.11 -0.42 -7.84
C GLY A 66 -5.40 -1.62 -6.94
N LEU A 67 -6.26 -1.44 -5.93
CA LEU A 67 -6.71 -2.55 -5.07
C LEU A 67 -7.38 -3.65 -5.90
N ILE A 68 -8.32 -3.29 -6.78
CA ILE A 68 -8.98 -4.27 -7.65
C ILE A 68 -7.95 -5.05 -8.48
N SER A 69 -6.91 -4.37 -9.00
CA SER A 69 -5.84 -5.03 -9.76
C SER A 69 -5.03 -6.02 -8.90
N LEU A 70 -4.73 -5.66 -7.64
CA LEU A 70 -4.01 -6.53 -6.72
C LEU A 70 -4.76 -7.83 -6.39
N LEU A 71 -6.09 -7.86 -6.51
CA LEU A 71 -6.89 -9.09 -6.33
C LEU A 71 -6.57 -10.17 -7.38
N TYR A 72 -6.11 -9.77 -8.56
CA TYR A 72 -5.82 -10.68 -9.68
C TYR A 72 -4.33 -11.00 -9.84
N LEU A 73 -3.48 -10.59 -8.89
CA LEU A 73 -2.05 -10.86 -8.95
C LEU A 73 -1.77 -12.32 -8.55
N GLU A 74 -1.71 -13.22 -9.54
CA GLU A 74 -1.69 -14.68 -9.35
C GLU A 74 -0.53 -15.18 -8.47
N ASP A 75 0.68 -14.64 -8.66
CA ASP A 75 1.89 -15.09 -7.97
C ASP A 75 2.16 -14.39 -6.63
N ASN A 76 1.24 -13.53 -6.15
CA ASN A 76 1.41 -12.80 -4.90
C ASN A 76 0.17 -12.87 -4.01
N ALA A 77 0.05 -13.96 -3.26
CA ALA A 77 -1.02 -14.13 -2.28
C ALA A 77 -1.00 -13.04 -1.18
N GLY A 78 0.18 -12.50 -0.85
CA GLY A 78 0.33 -11.41 0.11
C GLY A 78 -0.37 -10.14 -0.36
N ALA A 79 -0.18 -9.76 -1.63
CA ALA A 79 -0.84 -8.63 -2.26
C ALA A 79 -2.36 -8.78 -2.31
N ARG A 80 -2.85 -9.96 -2.71
CA ARG A 80 -4.29 -10.26 -2.72
C ARG A 80 -4.91 -10.10 -1.33
N ASN A 81 -4.27 -10.67 -0.31
CA ASN A 81 -4.73 -10.56 1.07
C ASN A 81 -4.74 -9.12 1.57
N SER A 82 -3.69 -8.35 1.28
CA SER A 82 -3.62 -6.92 1.62
C SER A 82 -4.72 -6.13 0.94
N SER A 83 -5.02 -6.42 -0.33
CA SER A 83 -6.15 -5.78 -1.02
C SER A 83 -7.50 -6.12 -0.38
N ILE A 84 -7.75 -7.39 -0.05
CA ILE A 84 -8.99 -7.83 0.61
C ILE A 84 -9.15 -7.14 1.97
N ASP A 85 -8.07 -7.06 2.76
CA ASP A 85 -8.09 -6.37 4.05
C ASP A 85 -8.39 -4.88 3.89
N THR A 86 -7.70 -4.18 2.98
CA THR A 86 -7.93 -2.76 2.72
C THR A 86 -9.39 -2.50 2.34
N LEU A 87 -9.95 -3.28 1.41
CA LEU A 87 -11.35 -3.15 0.99
C LEU A 87 -12.34 -3.38 2.15
N THR A 88 -12.06 -4.38 3.00
CA THR A 88 -12.89 -4.68 4.18
C THR A 88 -12.86 -3.54 5.19
N ARG A 89 -11.69 -2.93 5.42
CA ARG A 89 -11.53 -1.77 6.31
C ARG A 89 -12.24 -0.55 5.77
N LEU A 90 -12.16 -0.29 4.47
CA LEU A 90 -12.90 0.80 3.82
C LEU A 90 -14.41 0.64 3.96
N GLN A 91 -14.94 -0.57 3.77
CA GLN A 91 -16.36 -0.86 3.98
C GLN A 91 -16.79 -0.54 5.43
N LYS A 92 -16.01 -0.97 6.42
CA LYS A 92 -16.28 -0.67 7.84
C LYS A 92 -16.24 0.84 8.14
N LYS A 93 -15.28 1.57 7.55
CA LYS A 93 -15.15 3.03 7.69
C LYS A 93 -16.33 3.78 7.07
N ALA A 94 -16.85 3.29 5.94
CA ALA A 94 -18.00 3.89 5.25
C ALA A 94 -19.35 3.57 5.93
N ASN A 95 -19.43 2.49 6.70
CA ASN A 95 -20.64 2.08 7.42
C ASN A 95 -20.35 1.83 8.91
N PRO A 96 -20.09 2.88 9.70
CA PRO A 96 -19.94 2.75 11.13
C PRO A 96 -21.31 2.39 11.75
N SER A 97 -21.37 1.25 12.43
CA SER A 97 -22.53 0.78 13.20
C SER A 97 -22.80 1.64 14.43
#